data_AF-A0A212C6I0-F1
#
_entry.id   AF-A0A212C6I0-F1
#
_cell.length_a   1.000
_cell.length_b   1.000
_cell.length_c   1.000
_cell.angle_alpha   90.00
_cell.angle_beta   90.00
_cell.angle_gamma   90.00
#
_symmetry.space_group_name_H-M   'P 1'
#
loop_
_entity.id
_entity.type
_entity.pdbx_description
1 polymer ?
#
loop_
_entity_poly.entity_id
_entity_poly.type
_entity_poly.pdbx_seq_one_letter_code
_entity_poly.pdbx_strand_id
1 'polypeptide(L)'
;NKYEVKVYTGDVIGAGTDADVFINIFGEYGDTGERRLENEKDNFEKGAEDKFMLDAPDLGQLIKINVGHNNKGASAGWFLSKIVIEDIGNKRKYDFPLNRWLALDEDDGKIQRDILRRRIWVYGRGMARCGRRWVGHRYQPALIPLPPPVVSIPAISYVVTVFTGDVRGAGTKSKIYLVMYGARGNKNSGKIFLEGGVFDRGRTDIFNIELAVLLSPLSRVSIGHGNVGVNRGWYCEKVVILCPFTGIQQTFPCSNWLDEKKADGLIERQLYEMVSLRKKRLKIYDAIGPISAEFPWSLWVWTTDLKKAGSNSPIFIQIYGQKGRTDEILLNPNNKWFKPGIIEKFRMTLMNTLTKDKYNFNCNRWLDANEDDNEIVREMTAEGPTVRRIMG
;
A
#
# COMPACT_ATOMS: atom_id res chain seq x y z
N ASN A 1 -23.16 11.78 20.00
CA ASN A 1 -22.55 10.53 20.51
C ASN A 1 -21.43 10.90 21.49
N LYS A 2 -21.07 10.00 22.40
CA LYS A 2 -20.01 10.24 23.40
C LYS A 2 -18.88 9.25 23.22
N TYR A 3 -17.65 9.75 23.19
CA TYR A 3 -16.43 8.94 23.06
C TYR A 3 -15.56 9.14 24.31
N GLU A 4 -15.30 8.07 25.04
CA GLU A 4 -14.32 8.07 26.12
C GLU A 4 -12.94 7.73 25.53
N VAL A 5 -12.02 8.68 25.60
CA VAL A 5 -10.64 8.55 25.13
C VAL A 5 -9.74 8.29 26.34
N LYS A 6 -9.09 7.13 26.36
CA LYS A 6 -8.09 6.75 27.37
C LYS A 6 -6.71 6.82 26.74
N VAL A 7 -5.87 7.70 27.25
CA VAL A 7 -4.50 7.92 26.79
C VAL A 7 -3.54 7.24 27.75
N TYR A 8 -2.61 6.46 27.23
CA TYR A 8 -1.60 5.76 28.02
C TYR A 8 -0.23 6.31 27.66
N THR A 9 0.37 7.08 28.56
CA THR A 9 1.76 7.52 28.44
C THR A 9 2.70 6.37 28.80
N GLY A 10 3.81 6.23 28.09
CA GLY A 10 4.76 5.14 28.34
C GLY A 10 5.46 5.25 29.69
N ASP A 11 5.89 4.11 30.20
CA ASP A 11 6.70 4.01 31.42
C ASP A 11 8.21 4.02 31.08
N VAL A 12 8.66 5.08 30.40
CA VAL A 12 10.08 5.32 30.07
C VAL A 12 10.54 6.66 30.63
N ILE A 13 11.84 6.82 30.86
CA ILE A 13 12.39 8.07 31.43
C ILE A 13 12.08 9.23 30.48
N GLY A 14 11.52 10.33 31.01
CA GLY A 14 11.15 11.51 30.23
C GLY A 14 9.89 11.36 29.38
N ALA A 15 9.08 10.31 29.58
CA ALA A 15 7.91 10.04 28.75
C ALA A 15 6.79 11.08 28.85
N GLY A 16 6.74 11.84 29.94
CA GLY A 16 5.68 12.82 30.19
C GLY A 16 5.86 14.11 29.40
N THR A 17 4.77 14.84 29.18
CA THR A 17 4.78 16.08 28.40
C THR A 17 4.01 17.20 29.09
N ASP A 18 4.60 18.39 29.05
CA ASP A 18 3.93 19.64 29.47
C ASP A 18 3.19 20.31 28.30
N ALA A 19 3.27 19.74 27.10
CA ALA A 19 2.69 20.32 25.90
C ALA A 19 1.18 20.08 25.81
N ASP A 20 0.49 20.97 25.10
CA ASP A 20 -0.94 20.76 24.85
C ASP A 20 -1.13 19.62 23.85
N VAL A 21 -1.86 18.58 24.25
CA VAL A 21 -2.15 17.41 23.42
C VAL A 21 -3.48 17.57 22.70
N PHE A 22 -3.49 17.23 21.41
CA PHE A 22 -4.64 17.30 20.52
C PHE A 22 -4.92 15.95 19.87
N ILE A 23 -6.20 15.65 19.66
CA ILE A 23 -6.65 14.47 18.93
C ILE A 23 -7.73 14.84 17.91
N ASN A 24 -7.71 14.18 16.76
CA ASN A 24 -8.84 14.12 15.83
C ASN A 24 -9.19 12.65 15.58
N ILE A 25 -10.45 12.27 15.82
CA ILE A 25 -10.94 10.90 15.66
C ILE A 25 -11.69 10.81 14.34
N PHE A 26 -11.33 9.85 13.48
CA PHE A 26 -11.94 9.63 12.18
C PHE A 26 -12.73 8.32 12.16
N GLY A 27 -13.98 8.38 11.71
CA GLY A 27 -14.83 7.22 11.47
C GLY A 27 -15.35 7.14 10.04
N GLU A 28 -16.34 6.27 9.83
CA GLU A 28 -17.02 6.07 8.55
C GLU A 28 -17.85 7.28 8.12
N TYR A 29 -18.43 7.99 9.08
CA TYR A 29 -19.40 9.07 8.82
C TYR A 29 -18.81 10.48 8.90
N GLY A 30 -17.52 10.60 9.22
CA GLY A 30 -16.82 11.88 9.34
C GLY A 30 -15.71 11.81 10.38
N ASP A 31 -15.36 12.97 10.92
CA ASP A 31 -14.36 13.14 11.96
C ASP A 31 -14.85 14.07 13.07
N THR A 32 -14.11 14.11 14.18
CA THR A 32 -14.43 15.03 15.29
C THR A 32 -13.95 16.45 15.03
N GLY A 33 -13.09 16.65 14.04
CA GLY A 33 -12.16 17.77 14.02
C GLY A 33 -11.14 17.65 15.15
N GLU A 34 -10.21 18.60 15.21
CA GLU A 34 -9.22 18.65 16.29
C GLU A 34 -9.90 18.97 17.62
N ARG A 35 -9.50 18.23 18.65
CA ARG A 35 -9.97 18.35 20.04
C ARG A 35 -8.77 18.36 20.95
N ARG A 36 -8.64 19.40 21.77
CA ARG A 36 -7.64 19.43 22.84
C ARG A 36 -8.05 18.44 23.93
N LEU A 37 -7.09 17.66 24.42
CA LEU A 37 -7.29 16.73 25.52
C LEU A 37 -6.83 17.40 26.81
N GLU A 38 -7.80 17.85 27.61
CA GLU A 38 -7.56 18.59 28.84
C GLU A 38 -8.65 18.23 29.86
N ASN A 39 -8.25 18.13 31.13
CA ASN A 39 -9.14 17.98 32.28
C ASN A 39 -8.50 18.67 33.51
N GLU A 40 -9.14 18.60 34.68
CA GLU A 40 -8.65 19.28 35.91
C GLU A 40 -7.43 18.60 36.57
N LYS A 41 -6.94 17.49 36.04
CA LYS A 41 -5.79 16.75 36.57
C LYS A 41 -4.51 17.14 35.84
N ASP A 42 -3.40 16.86 36.50
CA ASP A 42 -2.11 16.78 35.82
C ASP A 42 -2.11 15.55 34.89
N ASN A 43 -1.99 15.80 33.59
CA ASN A 43 -2.23 14.79 32.55
C ASN A 43 -0.93 14.47 31.82
N PHE A 44 -0.90 13.29 31.21
CA PHE A 44 0.17 12.81 30.33
C PHE A 44 1.49 12.53 31.06
N GLU A 45 1.44 12.27 32.36
CA GLU A 45 2.59 11.89 33.16
C GLU A 45 3.15 10.50 32.80
N LYS A 46 4.44 10.29 33.10
CA LYS A 46 5.11 9.01 32.83
C LYS A 46 4.33 7.84 33.47
N GLY A 47 3.98 6.84 32.65
CA GLY A 47 3.25 5.64 33.07
C GLY A 47 1.78 5.87 33.46
N ALA A 48 1.24 7.07 33.27
CA ALA A 48 -0.13 7.40 33.63
C ALA A 48 -1.17 6.93 32.59
N GLU A 49 -2.40 6.76 33.08
CA GLU A 49 -3.60 6.58 32.26
C GLU A 49 -4.54 7.77 32.47
N ASP A 50 -4.74 8.56 31.42
CA ASP A 50 -5.60 9.75 31.44
C ASP A 50 -6.87 9.50 30.65
N LYS A 51 -8.00 10.05 31.14
CA LYS A 51 -9.32 9.83 30.56
C LYS A 51 -9.97 11.16 30.18
N PHE A 52 -10.51 11.19 28.98
CA PHE A 52 -11.16 12.36 28.42
C PHE A 52 -12.49 11.96 27.79
N MET A 53 -13.49 12.82 27.93
CA MET A 53 -14.82 12.62 27.35
C MET A 53 -15.01 13.61 26.21
N LEU A 54 -15.24 13.11 25.00
CA LEU A 54 -15.46 13.92 23.82
C LEU A 54 -16.90 13.75 23.31
N ASP A 55 -17.59 14.88 23.16
CA ASP A 55 -18.89 14.94 22.50
C ASP A 55 -18.69 15.19 20.99
N ALA A 56 -19.21 14.28 20.17
CA ALA A 56 -19.15 14.38 18.71
C ALA A 56 -20.32 13.64 18.04
N PRO A 57 -20.63 13.90 16.76
CA PRO A 57 -21.59 13.11 16.00
C PRO A 57 -21.26 11.60 16.01
N ASP A 58 -22.24 10.76 15.66
CA ASP A 58 -21.94 9.34 15.44
C ASP A 58 -20.99 9.22 14.23
N LEU A 59 -19.79 8.71 14.48
CA LEU A 59 -18.75 8.54 13.48
C LEU A 59 -18.83 7.15 12.83
N GLY A 60 -19.71 6.26 13.30
CA GLY A 60 -19.78 4.88 12.85
C GLY A 60 -18.57 4.06 13.31
N GLN A 61 -18.06 3.17 12.46
CA GLN A 61 -16.82 2.46 12.81
C GLN A 61 -15.61 3.41 12.78
N LEU A 62 -14.89 3.52 13.90
CA LEU A 62 -13.64 4.30 13.94
C LEU A 62 -12.58 3.65 13.05
N ILE A 63 -11.85 4.47 12.30
CA ILE A 63 -10.89 4.03 11.28
C ILE A 63 -9.47 4.39 11.71
N LYS A 64 -9.27 5.66 12.09
CA LYS A 64 -7.99 6.21 12.51
C LYS A 64 -8.16 7.32 13.54
N ILE A 65 -7.08 7.65 14.21
CA ILE A 65 -6.95 8.88 14.97
C ILE A 65 -5.75 9.65 14.45
N ASN A 66 -5.78 10.96 14.54
CA ASN A 66 -4.61 11.81 14.45
C ASN A 66 -4.35 12.36 15.84
N VAL A 67 -3.15 12.19 16.38
CA VAL A 67 -2.78 12.70 17.70
C VAL A 67 -1.46 13.43 17.60
N GLY A 68 -1.33 14.52 18.35
CA GLY A 68 -0.09 15.28 18.42
C GLY A 68 -0.10 16.31 19.54
N HIS A 69 0.96 17.09 19.65
CA HIS A 69 1.08 18.17 20.62
C HIS A 69 1.67 19.43 19.97
N ASN A 70 1.57 20.59 20.64
CA ASN A 70 2.04 21.86 20.10
C ASN A 70 3.51 22.20 20.41
N ASN A 71 4.27 21.23 20.93
CA ASN A 71 5.68 21.38 21.28
C ASN A 71 6.01 22.55 22.24
N LYS A 72 5.06 22.96 23.09
CA LYS A 72 5.30 23.94 24.16
C LYS A 72 5.79 23.26 25.44
N GLY A 73 6.40 24.05 26.33
CA GLY A 73 6.93 23.56 27.61
C GLY A 73 8.42 23.24 27.55
N ALA A 74 9.02 22.99 28.72
CA ALA A 74 10.44 22.65 28.84
C ALA A 74 10.69 21.17 28.48
N SER A 75 9.71 20.30 28.71
CA SER A 75 9.72 18.88 28.33
C SER A 75 8.57 18.58 27.37
N ALA A 76 8.70 19.02 26.13
CA ALA A 76 7.66 18.86 25.12
C ALA A 76 7.56 17.45 24.53
N GLY A 77 8.67 16.69 24.56
CA GLY A 77 8.71 15.33 24.02
C GLY A 77 7.80 14.39 24.78
N TRP A 78 6.98 13.62 24.07
CA TRP A 78 5.97 12.77 24.67
C TRP A 78 6.08 11.33 24.18
N PHE A 79 6.25 10.36 25.09
CA PHE A 79 6.18 8.96 24.69
C PHE A 79 4.75 8.42 24.86
N LEU A 80 4.05 8.28 23.75
CA LEU A 80 2.69 7.75 23.73
C LEU A 80 2.71 6.23 23.51
N SER A 81 2.22 5.45 24.48
CA SER A 81 2.10 4.00 24.37
C SER A 81 0.91 3.59 23.50
N LYS A 82 -0.30 4.01 23.87
CA LYS A 82 -1.52 3.69 23.13
C LYS A 82 -2.65 4.64 23.50
N ILE A 83 -3.66 4.69 22.63
CA ILE A 83 -4.94 5.33 22.91
C ILE A 83 -6.04 4.29 22.77
N VAL A 84 -6.98 4.28 23.69
CA VAL A 84 -8.15 3.40 23.66
C VAL A 84 -9.39 4.26 23.63
N ILE A 85 -10.25 4.08 22.63
CA ILE A 85 -11.48 4.85 22.48
C ILE A 85 -12.67 3.94 22.65
N GLU A 86 -13.55 4.30 23.56
CA GLU A 86 -14.82 3.64 23.78
C GLU A 86 -15.96 4.52 23.27
N ASP A 87 -16.63 4.06 22.22
CA ASP A 87 -17.86 4.63 21.70
C ASP A 87 -19.01 4.13 22.58
N ILE A 88 -19.52 5.04 23.43
CA ILE A 88 -20.52 4.72 24.44
C ILE A 88 -21.87 4.43 23.79
N GLY A 89 -22.24 5.17 22.74
CA GLY A 89 -23.52 5.00 22.06
C GLY A 89 -23.61 3.67 21.31
N ASN A 90 -22.55 3.29 20.60
CA ASN A 90 -22.51 2.05 19.82
C ASN A 90 -21.94 0.85 20.58
N LYS A 91 -21.49 1.04 21.83
CA LYS A 91 -20.85 0.03 22.68
C LYS A 91 -19.67 -0.67 21.99
N ARG A 92 -18.81 0.12 21.34
CA ARG A 92 -17.63 -0.38 20.61
C ARG A 92 -16.36 0.17 21.23
N LYS A 93 -15.36 -0.71 21.37
CA LYS A 93 -14.04 -0.35 21.89
C LYS A 93 -13.00 -0.49 20.79
N TYR A 94 -12.12 0.51 20.70
CA TYR A 94 -11.10 0.62 19.67
C TYR A 94 -9.74 0.85 20.30
N ASP A 95 -8.76 0.05 19.93
CA ASP A 95 -7.38 0.19 20.38
C ASP A 95 -6.50 0.79 19.27
N PHE A 96 -5.75 1.83 19.61
CA PHE A 96 -4.82 2.56 18.75
C PHE A 96 -3.42 2.53 19.39
N PRO A 97 -2.63 1.45 19.20
CA PRO A 97 -1.27 1.37 19.73
C PRO A 97 -0.30 2.24 18.93
N LEU A 98 0.65 2.90 19.60
CA LEU A 98 1.72 3.67 18.98
C LEU A 98 3.11 3.25 19.49
N ASN A 99 3.35 3.31 20.80
CA ASN A 99 4.64 3.08 21.47
C ASN A 99 5.80 3.82 20.79
N ARG A 100 5.69 5.14 20.71
CA ARG A 100 6.67 5.99 20.02
C ARG A 100 6.75 7.36 20.67
N TRP A 101 7.92 7.99 20.56
CA TRP A 101 8.10 9.41 20.84
C TRP A 101 7.39 10.27 19.81
N LEU A 102 6.61 11.21 20.30
CA LEU A 102 6.13 12.39 19.59
C LEU A 102 7.00 13.55 20.10
N ALA A 103 8.10 13.80 19.41
CA ALA A 103 9.07 14.83 19.74
C ALA A 103 9.84 15.23 18.47
N LEU A 104 10.49 16.40 18.47
CA LEU A 104 11.30 16.86 17.34
C LEU A 104 12.72 16.26 17.34
N ASP A 105 13.20 15.88 18.51
CA ASP A 105 14.57 15.43 18.79
C ASP A 105 14.67 13.91 19.06
N GLU A 106 13.54 13.22 19.23
CA GLU A 106 13.47 11.77 19.46
C GLU A 106 12.77 11.01 18.31
N ASP A 107 13.08 9.71 18.21
CA ASP A 107 12.61 8.77 17.17
C ASP A 107 12.72 9.30 15.73
N ASP A 108 11.65 9.87 15.19
CA ASP A 108 11.56 10.28 13.79
C ASP A 108 11.22 11.77 13.62
N GLY A 109 11.36 12.54 14.70
CA GLY A 109 11.23 13.99 14.69
C GLY A 109 9.82 14.50 14.40
N LYS A 110 8.79 13.69 14.63
CA LYS A 110 7.39 14.07 14.39
C LYS A 110 6.61 14.18 15.69
N ILE A 111 6.01 15.35 15.90
CA ILE A 111 5.16 15.67 17.06
C ILE A 111 3.67 15.32 16.84
N GLN A 112 3.29 14.85 15.65
CA GLN A 112 1.92 14.52 15.28
C GLN A 112 1.88 13.33 14.32
N ARG A 113 0.94 12.40 14.54
CA ARG A 113 0.82 11.15 13.76
C ARG A 113 -0.61 10.67 13.57
N ASP A 114 -0.85 10.06 12.41
CA ASP A 114 -2.00 9.23 12.14
C ASP A 114 -1.78 7.80 12.68
N ILE A 115 -2.71 7.29 13.49
CA ILE A 115 -2.71 5.94 14.06
C ILE A 115 -3.97 5.22 13.58
N LEU A 116 -3.80 4.08 12.90
CA LEU A 116 -4.94 3.27 12.43
C LEU A 116 -5.43 2.33 13.54
N ARG A 117 -6.74 2.01 13.56
CA ARG A 117 -7.27 1.08 14.57
C ARG A 117 -6.62 -0.30 14.42
N ARG A 118 -6.34 -0.96 15.55
CA ARG A 118 -5.97 -2.37 15.56
C ARG A 118 -7.21 -3.22 15.25
N ARG A 119 -7.11 -4.15 14.29
CA ARG A 119 -8.12 -5.22 14.15
C ARG A 119 -7.92 -6.21 15.30
N ILE A 120 -8.82 -6.19 16.27
CA ILE A 120 -8.90 -7.23 17.30
C ILE A 120 -9.42 -8.51 16.62
N TRP A 121 -8.61 -9.57 16.60
CA TRP A 121 -9.14 -10.92 16.41
C TRP A 121 -9.81 -11.31 17.72
N VAL A 122 -11.13 -11.35 17.73
CA VAL A 122 -11.86 -12.01 18.82
C VAL A 122 -11.64 -13.51 18.60
N TYR A 123 -10.56 -14.06 19.15
CA TYR A 123 -10.53 -15.50 19.38
C TYR A 123 -11.65 -15.79 20.39
N GLY A 124 -12.76 -16.35 19.88
CA GLY A 124 -13.87 -16.79 20.70
C GLY A 124 -13.35 -17.77 21.74
N ARG A 125 -13.32 -17.36 23.01
CA ARG A 125 -13.15 -18.29 24.12
C ARG A 125 -14.49 -18.98 24.38
N GLY A 126 -14.76 -19.99 23.57
CA GLY A 126 -15.64 -21.08 23.93
C GLY A 126 -14.80 -22.20 24.52
N MET A 127 -14.70 -22.26 25.85
CA MET A 127 -14.49 -23.53 26.55
C MET A 127 -14.98 -23.40 27.99
N ALA A 128 -16.19 -23.90 28.21
CA ALA A 128 -16.71 -24.27 29.51
C ALA A 128 -16.18 -25.65 29.93
N ARG A 129 -16.24 -25.89 31.25
CA ARG A 129 -15.93 -27.09 32.05
C ARG A 129 -14.49 -27.18 32.56
N CYS A 130 -14.21 -27.66 33.76
CA CYS A 130 -14.98 -28.01 34.96
C CYS A 130 -13.91 -28.20 36.07
N GLY A 131 -14.24 -28.03 37.34
CA GLY A 131 -13.26 -28.00 38.43
C GLY A 131 -12.51 -29.31 38.70
N ARG A 132 -11.27 -29.19 39.19
CA ARG A 132 -10.77 -29.72 40.49
C ARG A 132 -9.24 -29.61 40.58
N ARG A 133 -8.80 -29.16 41.75
CA ARG A 133 -7.55 -29.45 42.49
C ARG A 133 -6.22 -28.92 41.94
N TRP A 134 -5.68 -27.95 42.68
CA TRP A 134 -4.31 -27.46 42.58
C TRP A 134 -3.31 -28.54 43.02
N VAL A 135 -2.33 -28.83 42.16
CA VAL A 135 -1.08 -29.49 42.55
C VAL A 135 0.06 -28.66 41.96
N GLY A 136 0.96 -28.21 42.83
CA GLY A 136 2.00 -27.23 42.51
C GLY A 136 2.99 -27.73 41.46
N HIS A 137 3.34 -26.84 40.53
CA HIS A 137 4.51 -26.99 39.68
C HIS A 137 5.28 -25.67 39.58
N ARG A 138 6.56 -25.77 39.94
CA ARG A 138 7.71 -24.89 39.68
C ARG A 138 7.46 -23.75 38.68
N TYR A 139 7.75 -22.53 39.12
CA TYR A 139 7.98 -21.37 38.26
C TYR A 139 9.10 -21.69 37.24
N GLN A 140 8.74 -21.77 35.96
CA GLN A 140 9.65 -21.51 34.85
C GLN A 140 9.51 -20.04 34.45
N PRO A 141 10.60 -19.29 34.23
CA PRO A 141 10.50 -17.94 33.69
C PRO A 141 9.93 -18.02 32.27
N ALA A 142 8.78 -17.38 32.06
CA ALA A 142 8.16 -17.28 30.76
C ALA A 142 9.11 -16.54 29.81
N LEU A 143 9.49 -17.19 28.72
CA LEU A 143 10.09 -16.52 27.57
C LEU A 143 9.11 -15.42 27.14
N ILE A 144 9.53 -14.16 27.28
CA ILE A 144 8.76 -13.00 26.81
C ILE A 144 8.52 -13.22 25.31
N PRO A 145 7.27 -13.32 24.84
CA PRO A 145 7.01 -13.46 23.42
C PRO A 145 7.52 -12.21 22.72
N LEU A 146 8.43 -12.39 21.75
CA LEU A 146 8.90 -11.31 20.91
C LEU A 146 7.68 -10.53 20.38
N PRO A 147 7.70 -9.18 20.41
CA PRO A 147 6.62 -8.40 19.85
C PRO A 147 6.41 -8.85 18.40
N PRO A 148 5.16 -9.10 17.96
CA PRO A 148 4.91 -9.51 16.59
C PRO A 148 5.51 -8.44 15.65
N PRO A 149 6.12 -8.85 14.53
CA PRO A 149 6.70 -7.91 13.58
C PRO A 149 5.65 -6.85 13.24
N VAL A 150 6.03 -5.58 13.37
CA VAL A 150 5.19 -4.43 13.05
C VAL A 150 4.76 -4.59 11.60
N VAL A 151 3.51 -5.02 11.38
CA VAL A 151 2.97 -5.16 10.02
C VAL A 151 2.78 -3.74 9.51
N SER A 152 3.76 -3.27 8.72
CA SER A 152 3.64 -2.06 7.93
C SER A 152 2.33 -2.15 7.15
N ILE A 153 1.40 -1.24 7.40
CA ILE A 153 0.15 -1.20 6.66
C ILE A 153 0.56 -0.91 5.21
N PRO A 154 0.34 -1.84 4.27
CA PRO A 154 0.88 -1.68 2.93
C PRO A 154 0.24 -0.43 2.33
N ALA A 155 1.06 0.55 2.00
CA ALA A 155 0.60 1.76 1.32
C ALA A 155 -0.04 1.36 -0.01
N ILE A 156 -1.23 1.89 -0.29
CA ILE A 156 -1.93 1.64 -1.53
C ILE A 156 -1.30 2.54 -2.59
N SER A 157 -0.61 1.93 -3.54
CA SER A 157 -0.01 2.65 -4.65
C SER A 157 -1.06 2.99 -5.72
N TYR A 158 -0.83 4.12 -6.38
CA TYR A 158 -1.56 4.65 -7.52
C TYR A 158 -0.56 5.11 -8.56
N VAL A 159 -0.79 4.75 -9.81
CA VAL A 159 -0.01 5.27 -10.94
C VAL A 159 -0.85 6.37 -11.58
N VAL A 160 -0.40 7.61 -11.42
CA VAL A 160 -1.02 8.80 -11.99
C VAL A 160 -0.23 9.19 -13.23
N THR A 161 -0.93 9.29 -14.37
CA THR A 161 -0.36 9.74 -15.64
C THR A 161 -1.05 11.01 -16.06
N VAL A 162 -0.29 12.09 -16.21
CA VAL A 162 -0.79 13.41 -16.62
C VAL A 162 -0.35 13.67 -18.05
N PHE A 163 -1.30 14.06 -18.91
CA PHE A 163 -1.06 14.41 -20.30
C PHE A 163 -1.15 15.93 -20.46
N THR A 164 -0.04 16.56 -20.82
CA THR A 164 -0.02 17.96 -21.22
C THR A 164 -0.28 18.02 -22.72
N GLY A 165 -1.25 18.83 -23.15
CA GLY A 165 -1.66 18.83 -24.56
C GLY A 165 -0.59 19.41 -25.49
N ASP A 166 -0.71 19.09 -26.78
CA ASP A 166 0.25 19.52 -27.81
C ASP A 166 -0.15 20.85 -28.48
N VAL A 167 -0.58 21.84 -27.69
CA VAL A 167 -0.89 23.19 -28.18
C VAL A 167 0.22 24.18 -27.83
N ARG A 168 0.39 25.24 -28.63
CA ARG A 168 1.45 26.24 -28.42
C ARG A 168 1.35 26.84 -27.02
N GLY A 169 2.43 26.72 -26.24
CA GLY A 169 2.52 27.24 -24.87
C GLY A 169 1.79 26.40 -23.83
N ALA A 170 1.43 25.14 -24.13
CA ALA A 170 0.70 24.25 -23.23
C ALA A 170 1.46 23.92 -21.94
N GLY A 171 2.80 23.91 -21.97
CA GLY A 171 3.60 23.50 -20.83
C GLY A 171 3.72 24.57 -19.75
N THR A 172 3.99 24.14 -18.51
CA THR A 172 4.10 25.01 -17.34
C THR A 172 5.28 24.63 -16.46
N LYS A 173 5.83 25.63 -15.76
CA LYS A 173 6.86 25.43 -14.73
C LYS A 173 6.29 25.50 -13.31
N SER A 174 4.97 25.62 -13.19
CA SER A 174 4.30 25.74 -11.90
C SER A 174 4.20 24.39 -11.18
N LYS A 175 4.14 24.41 -9.85
CA LYS A 175 3.94 23.18 -9.06
C LYS A 175 2.51 22.67 -9.26
N ILE A 176 2.38 21.49 -9.85
CA ILE A 176 1.09 20.83 -10.08
C ILE A 176 0.70 20.02 -8.87
N TYR A 177 -0.58 20.05 -8.52
CA TYR A 177 -1.16 19.21 -7.50
C TYR A 177 -2.40 18.47 -8.00
N LEU A 178 -2.66 17.34 -7.36
CA LEU A 178 -3.82 16.48 -7.60
C LEU A 178 -4.52 16.18 -6.28
N VAL A 179 -5.85 16.18 -6.29
CA VAL A 179 -6.70 15.64 -5.23
C VAL A 179 -7.57 14.54 -5.84
N MET A 180 -7.49 13.34 -5.30
CA MET A 180 -8.33 12.22 -5.73
C MET A 180 -9.50 12.05 -4.77
N TYR A 181 -10.72 11.87 -5.29
CA TYR A 181 -11.92 11.66 -4.48
C TYR A 181 -12.46 10.25 -4.72
N GLY A 182 -12.67 9.49 -3.66
CA GLY A 182 -13.24 8.14 -3.79
C GLY A 182 -14.70 8.15 -4.27
N ALA A 183 -15.19 7.02 -4.79
CA ALA A 183 -16.56 6.87 -5.30
C ALA A 183 -17.64 7.24 -4.28
N ARG A 184 -17.34 7.05 -2.98
CA ARG A 184 -18.25 7.39 -1.88
C ARG A 184 -18.20 8.86 -1.44
N GLY A 185 -17.38 9.70 -2.09
CA GLY A 185 -17.34 11.16 -1.91
C GLY A 185 -16.76 11.69 -0.58
N ASN A 186 -16.86 10.92 0.50
CA ASN A 186 -16.53 11.35 1.86
C ASN A 186 -15.03 11.28 2.20
N LYS A 187 -14.20 10.74 1.30
CA LYS A 187 -12.76 10.60 1.50
C LYS A 187 -12.01 11.11 0.27
N ASN A 188 -10.95 11.86 0.49
CA ASN A 188 -10.04 12.33 -0.54
C ASN A 188 -8.58 12.12 -0.13
N SER A 189 -7.68 12.24 -1.09
CA SER A 189 -6.25 12.02 -0.88
C SER A 189 -5.51 13.17 -0.19
N GLY A 190 -6.19 14.29 0.09
CA GLY A 190 -5.54 15.58 0.28
C GLY A 190 -4.88 16.09 -1.00
N LYS A 191 -4.29 17.29 -0.91
CA LYS A 191 -3.51 17.89 -2.00
C LYS A 191 -2.16 17.19 -2.11
N ILE A 192 -1.96 16.43 -3.18
CA ILE A 192 -0.70 15.75 -3.48
C ILE A 192 0.04 16.56 -4.54
N PHE A 193 1.25 17.00 -4.23
CA PHE A 193 2.10 17.66 -5.22
C PHE A 193 2.78 16.63 -6.11
N LEU A 194 2.71 16.83 -7.42
CA LEU A 194 3.32 15.95 -8.42
C LEU A 194 4.79 16.34 -8.62
N GLU A 195 5.60 16.03 -7.62
CA GLU A 195 7.02 16.39 -7.57
C GLU A 195 7.83 15.71 -8.68
N GLY A 196 8.82 16.43 -9.23
CA GLY A 196 9.66 15.94 -10.33
C GLY A 196 9.01 15.96 -11.72
N GLY A 197 7.75 16.41 -11.83
CA GLY A 197 7.08 16.59 -13.12
C GLY A 197 7.63 17.77 -13.92
N VAL A 198 7.74 17.60 -15.23
CA VAL A 198 8.23 18.64 -16.16
C VAL A 198 7.06 19.34 -16.84
N PHE A 199 5.99 18.60 -17.18
CA PHE A 199 4.76 19.16 -17.76
C PHE A 199 4.99 20.05 -19.00
N ASP A 200 5.90 19.63 -19.88
CA ASP A 200 6.13 20.29 -21.17
C ASP A 200 5.01 19.99 -22.17
N ARG A 201 4.87 20.85 -23.18
CA ARG A 201 3.93 20.68 -24.28
C ARG A 201 4.04 19.28 -24.90
N GLY A 202 2.92 18.58 -25.07
CA GLY A 202 2.86 17.24 -25.66
C GLY A 202 3.47 16.13 -24.80
N ARG A 203 3.94 16.44 -23.58
CA ARG A 203 4.61 15.49 -22.70
C ARG A 203 3.59 14.72 -21.86
N THR A 204 3.97 13.48 -21.52
CA THR A 204 3.28 12.64 -20.56
C THR A 204 4.16 12.45 -19.33
N ASP A 205 3.63 12.79 -18.16
CA ASP A 205 4.31 12.68 -16.87
C ASP A 205 3.67 11.56 -16.04
N ILE A 206 4.48 10.68 -15.45
CA ILE A 206 4.02 9.52 -14.67
C ILE A 206 4.51 9.63 -13.23
N PHE A 207 3.61 9.44 -12.28
CA PHE A 207 3.87 9.53 -10.85
C PHE A 207 3.35 8.29 -10.12
N ASN A 208 4.13 7.81 -9.16
CA ASN A 208 3.71 6.77 -8.23
C ASN A 208 3.35 7.44 -6.91
N ILE A 209 2.09 7.33 -6.51
CA ILE A 209 1.55 7.95 -5.31
C ILE A 209 1.14 6.84 -4.33
N GLU A 210 1.57 6.98 -3.09
CA GLU A 210 1.23 6.05 -2.01
C GLU A 210 0.24 6.67 -1.04
N LEU A 211 -0.87 5.97 -0.77
CA LEU A 211 -1.90 6.40 0.16
C LEU A 211 -2.16 5.35 1.24
N ALA A 212 -2.44 5.82 2.46
CA ALA A 212 -2.86 4.94 3.56
C ALA A 212 -4.30 4.41 3.39
N VAL A 213 -5.06 4.92 2.41
CA VAL A 213 -6.49 4.62 2.22
C VAL A 213 -6.76 4.25 0.77
N LEU A 214 -7.55 3.19 0.56
CA LEU A 214 -8.08 2.83 -0.74
C LEU A 214 -9.23 3.78 -1.13
N LEU A 215 -8.98 4.62 -2.14
CA LEU A 215 -9.97 5.51 -2.76
C LEU A 215 -10.64 4.94 -4.01
N SER A 216 -10.05 3.93 -4.65
CA SER A 216 -10.57 3.40 -5.93
C SER A 216 -11.86 2.57 -5.72
N PRO A 217 -12.87 2.65 -6.61
CA PRO A 217 -12.95 3.53 -7.78
C PRO A 217 -13.07 4.99 -7.36
N LEU A 218 -12.45 5.90 -8.11
CA LEU A 218 -12.53 7.34 -7.91
C LEU A 218 -13.83 7.90 -8.52
N SER A 219 -14.46 8.87 -7.86
CA SER A 219 -15.62 9.59 -8.42
C SER A 219 -15.17 10.75 -9.31
N ARG A 220 -14.17 11.49 -8.86
CA ARG A 220 -13.61 12.68 -9.52
C ARG A 220 -12.18 12.92 -9.05
N VAL A 221 -11.49 13.80 -9.74
CA VAL A 221 -10.20 14.34 -9.33
C VAL A 221 -10.19 15.85 -9.46
N SER A 222 -9.54 16.57 -8.55
CA SER A 222 -9.17 17.96 -8.79
C SER A 222 -7.74 18.03 -9.24
N ILE A 223 -7.46 18.75 -10.32
CA ILE A 223 -6.10 19.04 -10.75
C ILE A 223 -5.93 20.54 -10.90
N GLY A 224 -4.80 21.05 -10.41
CA GLY A 224 -4.51 22.47 -10.45
C GLY A 224 -3.04 22.76 -10.24
N HIS A 225 -2.69 24.04 -10.29
CA HIS A 225 -1.30 24.48 -10.10
C HIS A 225 -1.21 25.68 -9.16
N GLY A 226 -0.04 25.88 -8.55
CA GLY A 226 0.17 26.95 -7.58
C GLY A 226 0.24 28.37 -8.16
N ASN A 227 0.01 28.55 -9.47
CA ASN A 227 0.16 29.83 -10.19
C ASN A 227 1.49 30.58 -9.94
N VAL A 228 2.56 29.85 -9.66
CA VAL A 228 3.92 30.40 -9.46
C VAL A 228 4.75 30.21 -10.73
N GLY A 229 5.61 31.19 -11.06
CA GLY A 229 6.62 31.11 -12.13
C GLY A 229 6.35 31.97 -13.37
N VAL A 230 7.21 31.83 -14.39
CA VAL A 230 7.07 32.41 -15.74
C VAL A 230 6.38 31.37 -16.63
N ASN A 231 5.38 31.79 -17.42
CA ASN A 231 4.49 30.91 -18.19
C ASN A 231 3.66 29.97 -17.30
N ARG A 232 2.72 30.57 -16.56
CA ARG A 232 1.92 29.91 -15.50
C ARG A 232 0.79 29.07 -16.06
N GLY A 233 0.26 29.48 -17.23
CA GLY A 233 -0.81 28.78 -17.91
C GLY A 233 -0.41 27.39 -18.34
N TRP A 234 -1.27 26.42 -18.09
CA TRP A 234 -1.03 25.02 -18.39
C TRP A 234 -2.21 24.44 -19.15
N TYR A 235 -1.97 23.77 -20.28
CA TYR A 235 -3.03 23.05 -20.98
C TYR A 235 -3.02 21.58 -20.56
N CYS A 236 -3.92 21.22 -19.65
CA CYS A 236 -4.11 19.84 -19.22
C CYS A 236 -5.06 19.14 -20.19
N GLU A 237 -4.59 18.10 -20.88
CA GLU A 237 -5.40 17.30 -21.79
C GLU A 237 -6.26 16.30 -21.01
N LYS A 238 -5.62 15.45 -20.20
CA LYS A 238 -6.30 14.44 -19.38
C LYS A 238 -5.41 13.92 -18.27
N VAL A 239 -6.03 13.32 -17.27
CA VAL A 239 -5.36 12.56 -16.22
C VAL A 239 -5.85 11.11 -16.29
N VAL A 240 -4.93 10.15 -16.26
CA VAL A 240 -5.24 8.73 -16.20
C VAL A 240 -4.71 8.18 -14.89
N ILE A 241 -5.56 7.50 -14.12
CA ILE A 241 -5.17 6.95 -12.82
C ILE A 241 -5.44 5.46 -12.83
N LEU A 242 -4.38 4.68 -12.64
CA LEU A 242 -4.44 3.25 -12.39
C LEU A 242 -4.28 3.02 -10.89
N CYS A 243 -5.20 2.27 -10.30
CA CYS A 243 -5.03 1.71 -8.98
C CYS A 243 -4.67 0.22 -9.12
N PRO A 244 -3.38 -0.17 -9.02
CA PRO A 244 -2.98 -1.57 -9.10
C PRO A 244 -3.66 -2.42 -8.06
N PHE A 245 -4.07 -1.88 -6.89
CA PHE A 245 -4.82 -2.62 -5.86
C PHE A 245 -6.25 -3.01 -6.26
N THR A 246 -6.92 -2.27 -7.13
CA THR A 246 -8.27 -2.62 -7.63
C THR A 246 -8.28 -3.11 -9.06
N GLY A 247 -7.18 -2.89 -9.80
CA GLY A 247 -7.10 -3.17 -11.24
C GLY A 247 -7.89 -2.18 -12.09
N ILE A 248 -8.46 -1.13 -11.49
CA ILE A 248 -9.26 -0.14 -12.19
C ILE A 248 -8.32 0.97 -12.68
N GLN A 249 -8.38 1.23 -13.98
CA GLN A 249 -7.79 2.39 -14.63
C GLN A 249 -8.91 3.31 -15.09
N GLN A 250 -8.87 4.56 -14.64
CA GLN A 250 -9.89 5.57 -14.90
C GLN A 250 -9.27 6.73 -15.67
N THR A 251 -10.02 7.29 -16.60
CA THR A 251 -9.60 8.43 -17.42
C THR A 251 -10.46 9.64 -17.06
N PHE A 252 -9.80 10.75 -16.75
CA PHE A 252 -10.38 12.03 -16.37
C PHE A 252 -9.99 13.07 -17.43
N PRO A 253 -10.83 13.29 -18.46
CA PRO A 253 -10.57 14.29 -19.48
C PRO A 253 -10.64 15.70 -18.89
N CYS A 254 -9.74 16.58 -19.34
CA CYS A 254 -9.74 18.01 -19.00
C CYS A 254 -9.90 18.87 -20.26
N SER A 255 -9.03 18.66 -21.25
CA SER A 255 -9.00 19.33 -22.55
C SER A 255 -9.12 20.85 -22.46
N ASN A 256 -8.49 21.46 -21.47
CA ASN A 256 -8.65 22.89 -21.22
C ASN A 256 -7.39 23.56 -20.64
N TRP A 257 -7.33 24.88 -20.80
CA TRP A 257 -6.33 25.71 -20.15
C TRP A 257 -6.68 25.88 -18.67
N LEU A 258 -5.67 25.71 -17.84
CA LEU A 258 -5.60 26.11 -16.45
C LEU A 258 -4.73 27.37 -16.38
N ASP A 259 -5.35 28.54 -16.50
CA ASP A 259 -4.68 29.84 -16.65
C ASP A 259 -5.68 30.96 -16.31
N GLU A 260 -5.30 31.91 -15.48
CA GLU A 260 -6.14 33.06 -15.11
C GLU A 260 -6.51 33.96 -16.29
N LYS A 261 -5.72 33.93 -17.37
CA LYS A 261 -5.87 34.81 -18.54
C LYS A 261 -6.36 34.09 -19.81
N LYS A 262 -6.58 32.78 -19.75
CA LYS A 262 -7.06 31.98 -20.90
C LYS A 262 -8.26 31.12 -20.51
N ALA A 263 -8.98 30.66 -21.53
CA ALA A 263 -10.19 29.86 -21.38
C ALA A 263 -11.18 30.49 -20.39
N ASP A 264 -11.43 29.86 -19.25
CA ASP A 264 -12.37 30.34 -18.23
C ASP A 264 -11.70 30.95 -16.99
N GLY A 265 -10.39 31.20 -17.03
CA GLY A 265 -9.69 31.88 -15.94
C GLY A 265 -9.42 31.00 -14.72
N LEU A 266 -9.73 29.70 -14.77
CA LEU A 266 -9.54 28.80 -13.64
C LEU A 266 -8.15 28.17 -13.67
N ILE A 267 -7.46 28.12 -12.53
CA ILE A 267 -6.15 27.44 -12.35
C ILE A 267 -6.27 26.04 -11.72
N GLU A 268 -7.48 25.67 -11.33
CA GLU A 268 -7.85 24.36 -10.79
C GLU A 268 -9.18 23.93 -11.41
N ARG A 269 -9.29 22.64 -11.75
CA ARG A 269 -10.54 22.04 -12.23
C ARG A 269 -10.84 20.72 -11.55
N GLN A 270 -12.12 20.50 -11.31
CA GLN A 270 -12.66 19.19 -11.00
C GLN A 270 -12.98 18.43 -12.28
N LEU A 271 -12.37 17.26 -12.44
CA LEU A 271 -12.53 16.37 -13.56
C LEU A 271 -13.31 15.14 -13.12
N TYR A 272 -14.31 14.78 -13.90
CA TYR A 272 -15.12 13.58 -13.67
C TYR A 272 -14.64 12.45 -14.56
N GLU A 273 -14.80 11.23 -14.08
CA GLU A 273 -14.40 10.06 -14.87
C GLU A 273 -15.23 9.97 -16.14
N MET A 274 -14.56 9.73 -17.27
CA MET A 274 -15.21 9.24 -18.47
C MET A 274 -15.38 7.72 -18.35
N VAL A 275 -16.53 7.28 -17.81
CA VAL A 275 -16.79 5.88 -17.44
C VAL A 275 -16.65 4.92 -18.64
N SER A 276 -16.98 5.36 -19.85
CA SER A 276 -16.81 4.57 -21.09
C SER A 276 -15.35 4.21 -21.41
N LEU A 277 -14.39 4.97 -20.88
CA LEU A 277 -12.96 4.70 -21.02
C LEU A 277 -12.37 3.90 -19.84
N ARG A 278 -13.20 3.51 -18.86
CA ARG A 278 -12.75 2.72 -17.71
C ARG A 278 -12.23 1.36 -18.18
N LYS A 279 -10.97 1.08 -17.88
CA LYS A 279 -10.40 -0.25 -18.08
C LYS A 279 -10.36 -0.95 -16.73
N LYS A 280 -10.98 -2.13 -16.63
CA LYS A 280 -10.90 -2.98 -15.45
C LYS A 280 -10.03 -4.19 -15.79
N ARG A 281 -8.81 -4.22 -15.24
CA ARG A 281 -8.00 -5.42 -15.21
C ARG A 281 -8.64 -6.35 -14.18
N LEU A 282 -9.13 -7.51 -14.61
CA LEU A 282 -9.77 -8.50 -13.75
C LEU A 282 -8.81 -8.93 -12.63
N LYS A 283 -9.15 -8.61 -11.38
CA LYS A 283 -8.52 -9.22 -10.19
C LYS A 283 -9.36 -10.41 -9.74
N ILE A 284 -8.76 -11.59 -9.72
CA ILE A 284 -9.36 -12.79 -9.12
C ILE A 284 -9.00 -12.75 -7.62
N TYR A 285 -9.99 -12.63 -6.74
CA TYR A 285 -9.83 -12.74 -5.29
C TYR A 285 -9.90 -14.23 -4.89
N ASP A 286 -9.13 -14.66 -3.90
CA ASP A 286 -9.37 -15.94 -3.21
C ASP A 286 -9.42 -15.73 -1.69
N ALA A 287 -9.91 -16.73 -0.95
CA ALA A 287 -10.41 -16.67 0.44
C ALA A 287 -9.44 -16.12 1.52
N ILE A 288 -8.20 -15.78 1.16
CA ILE A 288 -7.13 -15.33 2.07
C ILE A 288 -6.69 -13.88 1.79
N GLY A 289 -7.18 -13.22 0.73
CA GLY A 289 -6.91 -11.80 0.47
C GLY A 289 -6.40 -11.48 -0.95
N PRO A 290 -5.95 -10.23 -1.21
CA PRO A 290 -5.66 -9.73 -2.55
C PRO A 290 -4.34 -10.27 -3.14
N ILE A 291 -4.44 -10.90 -4.32
CA ILE A 291 -3.33 -11.42 -5.14
C ILE A 291 -2.71 -10.29 -5.98
N SER A 292 -2.10 -9.29 -5.36
CA SER A 292 -1.30 -8.29 -6.09
C SER A 292 0.02 -7.96 -5.41
N ALA A 293 0.64 -8.95 -4.79
CA ALA A 293 2.08 -8.97 -4.69
C ALA A 293 2.61 -9.71 -5.93
N GLU A 294 3.46 -9.04 -6.71
CA GLU A 294 4.37 -9.74 -7.62
C GLU A 294 5.21 -10.69 -6.76
N PHE A 295 4.95 -11.99 -6.82
CA PHE A 295 5.80 -12.96 -6.16
C PHE A 295 6.88 -13.40 -7.15
N PRO A 296 8.17 -13.19 -6.85
CA PRO A 296 9.24 -13.61 -7.74
C PRO A 296 9.32 -15.13 -7.75
N TRP A 297 9.05 -15.73 -8.91
CA TRP A 297 9.36 -17.13 -9.15
C TRP A 297 10.86 -17.25 -9.37
N SER A 298 11.46 -18.27 -8.76
CA SER A 298 12.81 -18.70 -9.10
C SER A 298 12.69 -19.83 -10.12
N LEU A 299 13.26 -19.62 -11.31
CA LEU A 299 13.47 -20.69 -12.28
C LEU A 299 14.91 -21.19 -12.12
N TRP A 300 15.07 -22.52 -12.12
CA TRP A 300 16.37 -23.15 -12.24
C TRP A 300 16.40 -23.95 -13.54
N VAL A 301 17.37 -23.64 -14.40
CA VAL A 301 17.63 -24.41 -15.61
C VAL A 301 18.91 -25.19 -15.37
N TRP A 302 18.85 -26.49 -15.58
CA TRP A 302 20.02 -27.35 -15.49
C TRP A 302 20.35 -27.91 -16.86
N THR A 303 21.60 -27.73 -17.26
CA THR A 303 22.20 -28.40 -18.42
C THR A 303 22.94 -29.64 -17.94
N THR A 304 22.79 -30.75 -18.65
CA THR A 304 23.55 -31.98 -18.36
C THR A 304 25.06 -31.75 -18.55
N ASP A 305 25.87 -32.61 -17.93
CA ASP A 305 27.34 -32.61 -17.99
C ASP A 305 27.92 -33.26 -19.26
N LEU A 306 27.06 -33.72 -20.18
CA LEU A 306 27.50 -34.19 -21.50
C LEU A 306 28.32 -33.12 -22.23
N LYS A 307 29.38 -33.57 -22.93
CA LYS A 307 30.19 -32.70 -23.77
C LYS A 307 29.28 -32.04 -24.83
N LYS A 308 29.35 -30.71 -24.93
CA LYS A 308 28.55 -29.83 -25.81
C LYS A 308 27.08 -29.57 -25.40
N ALA A 309 26.62 -30.00 -24.22
CA ALA A 309 25.25 -29.73 -23.75
C ALA A 309 24.98 -28.26 -23.33
N GLY A 310 25.78 -27.31 -23.80
CA GLY A 310 25.64 -25.88 -23.53
C GLY A 310 25.28 -25.12 -24.81
N SER A 311 24.73 -23.92 -24.67
CA SER A 311 24.26 -23.12 -25.83
C SER A 311 24.59 -21.64 -25.68
N ASN A 312 25.11 -21.06 -26.77
CA ASN A 312 25.34 -19.63 -26.94
C ASN A 312 24.20 -18.92 -27.69
N SER A 313 23.15 -19.67 -28.08
CA SER A 313 21.98 -19.14 -28.78
C SER A 313 20.96 -18.56 -27.80
N PRO A 314 20.12 -17.60 -28.22
CA PRO A 314 19.00 -17.11 -27.41
C PRO A 314 18.05 -18.25 -27.04
N ILE A 315 17.77 -18.43 -25.75
CA ILE A 315 16.85 -19.45 -25.24
C ILE A 315 15.62 -18.75 -24.69
N PHE A 316 14.45 -19.17 -25.17
CA PHE A 316 13.16 -18.65 -24.75
C PHE A 316 12.40 -19.71 -23.97
N ILE A 317 11.59 -19.27 -23.02
CA ILE A 317 10.62 -20.13 -22.33
C ILE A 317 9.24 -19.49 -22.37
N GLN A 318 8.21 -20.32 -22.55
CA GLN A 318 6.82 -19.92 -22.41
C GLN A 318 6.13 -20.87 -21.44
N ILE A 319 5.48 -20.33 -20.43
CA ILE A 319 4.88 -21.13 -19.35
C ILE A 319 3.37 -21.13 -19.54
N TYR A 320 2.80 -22.33 -19.54
CA TYR A 320 1.38 -22.59 -19.72
C TYR A 320 0.74 -22.99 -18.39
N GLY A 321 -0.43 -22.44 -18.11
CA GLY A 321 -1.22 -22.77 -16.93
C GLY A 321 -2.73 -22.77 -17.23
N GLN A 322 -3.53 -23.16 -16.25
CA GLN A 322 -5.00 -23.28 -16.41
C GLN A 322 -5.71 -21.96 -16.79
N LYS A 323 -5.07 -20.81 -16.56
CA LYS A 323 -5.62 -19.47 -16.83
C LYS A 323 -5.02 -18.82 -18.09
N GLY A 324 -4.21 -19.54 -18.85
CA GLY A 324 -3.53 -19.03 -20.04
C GLY A 324 -2.03 -19.28 -20.02
N ARG A 325 -1.30 -18.56 -20.88
CA ARG A 325 0.15 -18.68 -21.05
C ARG A 325 0.85 -17.35 -20.83
N THR A 326 2.14 -17.38 -20.48
CA THR A 326 3.00 -16.19 -20.45
C THR A 326 3.33 -15.72 -21.88
N ASP A 327 3.87 -14.52 -22.01
CA ASP A 327 4.66 -14.15 -23.18
C ASP A 327 5.96 -14.98 -23.22
N GLU A 328 6.68 -14.95 -24.34
CA GLU A 328 8.00 -15.58 -24.45
C GLU A 328 9.02 -14.84 -23.58
N ILE A 329 9.68 -15.57 -22.69
CA ILE A 329 10.66 -15.03 -21.74
C ILE A 329 12.05 -15.44 -22.22
N LEU A 330 12.89 -14.46 -22.56
CA LEU A 330 14.29 -14.69 -22.89
C LEU A 330 15.10 -15.01 -21.62
N LEU A 331 15.75 -16.18 -21.57
CA LEU A 331 16.49 -16.65 -20.40
C LEU A 331 17.93 -16.17 -20.35
N ASN A 332 18.58 -15.92 -21.48
CA ASN A 332 19.96 -15.40 -21.56
C ASN A 332 20.03 -14.02 -22.22
N PRO A 333 19.54 -12.95 -21.56
CA PRO A 333 19.78 -11.60 -22.05
C PRO A 333 21.29 -11.34 -22.15
N ASN A 334 21.70 -10.56 -23.16
CA ASN A 334 23.10 -10.20 -23.46
C ASN A 334 24.02 -11.36 -23.92
N ASN A 335 23.48 -12.37 -24.63
CA ASN A 335 24.26 -13.51 -25.14
C ASN A 335 25.00 -14.31 -24.05
N LYS A 336 24.42 -14.41 -22.85
CA LYS A 336 25.00 -15.24 -21.80
C LYS A 336 25.00 -16.72 -22.24
N TRP A 337 26.17 -17.35 -22.22
CA TRP A 337 26.35 -18.76 -22.60
C TRP A 337 25.94 -19.68 -21.45
N PHE A 338 24.96 -20.57 -21.70
CA PHE A 338 24.66 -21.72 -20.86
C PHE A 338 25.76 -22.78 -20.96
N LYS A 339 26.48 -23.03 -19.87
CA LYS A 339 27.57 -24.01 -19.84
C LYS A 339 27.06 -25.42 -19.50
N PRO A 340 27.68 -26.50 -20.01
CA PRO A 340 27.34 -27.87 -19.60
C PRO A 340 27.55 -28.09 -18.10
N GLY A 341 26.67 -28.86 -17.47
CA GLY A 341 26.78 -29.29 -16.07
C GLY A 341 26.49 -28.21 -15.02
N ILE A 342 25.88 -27.09 -15.40
CA ILE A 342 25.64 -25.95 -14.50
C ILE A 342 24.14 -25.76 -14.27
N ILE A 343 23.76 -25.53 -13.00
CA ILE A 343 22.43 -25.03 -12.64
C ILE A 343 22.46 -23.51 -12.70
N GLU A 344 21.77 -22.94 -13.68
CA GLU A 344 21.57 -21.51 -13.78
C GLU A 344 20.25 -21.10 -13.11
N LYS A 345 20.32 -20.10 -12.21
CA LYS A 345 19.16 -19.58 -11.50
C LYS A 345 18.73 -18.25 -12.10
N PHE A 346 17.46 -18.18 -12.48
CA PHE A 346 16.81 -16.99 -13.00
C PHE A 346 15.70 -16.54 -12.05
N ARG A 347 15.57 -15.23 -11.86
CA ARG A 347 14.41 -14.64 -11.18
C ARG A 347 13.44 -14.16 -12.24
N MET A 348 12.21 -14.64 -12.19
CA MET A 348 11.15 -14.25 -13.11
C MET A 348 9.91 -13.84 -12.33
N THR A 349 9.23 -12.81 -12.82
CA THR A 349 7.98 -12.36 -12.24
C THR A 349 6.85 -12.95 -13.06
N LEU A 350 6.21 -14.00 -12.53
CA LEU A 350 5.03 -14.59 -13.15
C LEU A 350 3.78 -14.14 -12.40
N MET A 351 2.71 -13.85 -13.15
CA MET A 351 1.43 -13.53 -12.56
C MET A 351 0.80 -14.83 -12.03
N ASN A 352 0.60 -14.91 -10.71
CA ASN A 352 -0.15 -15.94 -9.97
C ASN A 352 0.59 -17.24 -9.56
N THR A 353 1.04 -17.33 -8.31
CA THR A 353 0.37 -18.09 -7.21
C THR A 353 1.29 -18.07 -5.98
N LEU A 354 0.74 -17.88 -4.76
CA LEU A 354 1.44 -18.16 -3.50
C LEU A 354 1.40 -19.67 -3.24
N THR A 355 1.80 -20.46 -4.22
CA THR A 355 1.99 -21.89 -4.03
C THR A 355 3.43 -22.06 -3.61
N LYS A 356 3.70 -22.77 -2.51
CA LYS A 356 5.06 -23.29 -2.23
C LYS A 356 5.35 -24.51 -3.12
N ASP A 357 4.64 -24.61 -4.23
CA ASP A 357 4.65 -25.78 -5.09
C ASP A 357 5.90 -25.72 -5.95
N LYS A 358 6.57 -26.87 -6.02
CA LYS A 358 7.73 -27.05 -6.87
C LYS A 358 7.30 -27.91 -8.05
N TYR A 359 7.45 -27.37 -9.25
CA TYR A 359 7.24 -28.08 -10.50
C TYR A 359 8.59 -28.37 -11.12
N ASN A 360 8.78 -29.60 -11.58
CA ASN A 360 9.93 -30.00 -12.38
C ASN A 360 9.48 -30.24 -13.81
N PHE A 361 10.30 -29.87 -14.78
CA PHE A 361 10.04 -30.09 -16.20
C PHE A 361 11.27 -30.77 -16.77
N ASN A 362 11.14 -32.03 -17.17
CA ASN A 362 12.25 -32.82 -17.68
C ASN A 362 12.22 -32.83 -19.21
N CYS A 363 13.19 -32.16 -19.85
CA CYS A 363 13.34 -32.19 -21.30
C CYS A 363 13.97 -33.52 -21.78
N ASN A 364 15.04 -33.96 -21.11
CA ASN A 364 15.78 -35.20 -21.39
C ASN A 364 16.20 -35.43 -22.85
N ARG A 365 16.30 -34.36 -23.64
CA ARG A 365 16.52 -34.38 -25.08
C ARG A 365 17.31 -33.17 -25.55
N TRP A 366 17.89 -33.24 -26.74
CA TRP A 366 18.54 -32.07 -27.35
C TRP A 366 17.50 -31.10 -27.93
N LEU A 367 17.85 -29.81 -27.92
CA LEU A 367 17.13 -28.73 -28.58
C LEU A 367 18.02 -28.15 -29.69
N ASP A 368 18.38 -28.98 -30.66
CA ASP A 368 19.30 -28.64 -31.76
C ASP A 368 18.75 -29.21 -33.07
N ALA A 369 18.87 -28.45 -34.15
CA ALA A 369 18.43 -28.89 -35.48
C ALA A 369 19.32 -29.97 -36.11
N ASN A 370 20.45 -30.31 -35.48
CA ASN A 370 21.45 -31.26 -35.99
C ASN A 370 21.76 -32.41 -35.01
N GLU A 371 21.08 -32.48 -33.86
CA GLU A 371 21.27 -33.53 -32.86
C GLU A 371 19.90 -34.11 -32.45
N ASP A 372 19.88 -35.37 -32.02
CA ASP A 372 18.68 -36.09 -31.54
C ASP A 372 17.57 -36.22 -32.59
N ASP A 373 16.45 -35.51 -32.45
CA ASP A 373 15.30 -35.53 -33.38
C ASP A 373 15.18 -34.26 -34.24
N ASN A 374 16.22 -33.41 -34.24
CA ASN A 374 16.29 -32.17 -35.00
C ASN A 374 15.24 -31.10 -34.59
N GLU A 375 14.61 -31.23 -33.42
CA GLU A 375 13.68 -30.23 -32.91
C GLU A 375 14.35 -29.22 -31.97
N ILE A 376 14.05 -27.93 -32.16
CA ILE A 376 14.58 -26.82 -31.34
C ILE A 376 13.55 -26.24 -30.37
N VAL A 377 12.29 -26.71 -30.42
CA VAL A 377 11.18 -26.31 -29.55
C VAL A 377 10.54 -27.57 -28.99
N ARG A 378 10.26 -27.59 -27.69
CA ARG A 378 9.52 -28.68 -27.04
C ARG A 378 8.54 -28.18 -26.01
N GLU A 379 7.40 -28.85 -25.94
CA GLU A 379 6.45 -28.73 -24.84
C GLU A 379 6.76 -29.77 -23.77
N MET A 380 6.90 -29.32 -22.53
CA MET A 380 7.21 -30.19 -21.38
C MET A 380 6.04 -30.19 -20.41
N THR A 381 5.69 -31.38 -19.90
CA THR A 381 4.69 -31.53 -18.85
C THR A 381 5.30 -31.34 -17.48
N ALA A 382 4.59 -30.64 -16.59
CA ALA A 382 5.01 -30.47 -15.21
C ALA A 382 4.96 -31.79 -14.44
N GLU A 383 5.98 -32.05 -13.63
CA GLU A 383 6.06 -33.15 -12.68
C GLU A 383 6.16 -32.60 -11.25
N GLY A 384 5.44 -33.19 -10.29
CA GLY A 384 5.53 -32.80 -8.89
C GLY A 384 4.37 -33.30 -8.02
N PRO A 385 4.49 -33.20 -6.68
CA PRO A 385 3.50 -33.74 -5.73
C PRO A 385 2.10 -33.12 -5.86
N THR A 386 2.00 -31.91 -6.42
CA THR A 386 0.74 -31.15 -6.57
C THR A 386 0.18 -31.19 -7.99
N VAL A 387 0.84 -31.87 -8.94
CA VAL A 387 0.35 -32.01 -10.31
C VAL A 387 -0.80 -33.02 -10.35
N ARG A 388 -2.04 -32.54 -10.46
CA ARG A 388 -3.19 -33.40 -10.76
C ARG A 388 -3.17 -33.73 -12.25
N ARG A 389 -3.00 -35.01 -12.61
CA ARG A 389 -3.23 -35.49 -13.98
C ARG A 389 -4.68 -35.20 -14.35
N ILE A 390 -4.89 -34.37 -15.35
CA ILE A 390 -6.16 -34.34 -16.08
C ILE A 390 -6.12 -35.59 -16.95
N MET A 391 -6.81 -36.66 -16.54
CA MET A 391 -7.14 -37.73 -17.48
C MET A 391 -8.12 -37.13 -18.49
N GLY A 392 -7.74 -37.24 -19.78
CA GLY A 392 -8.45 -36.65 -20.90
C GLY A 392 -9.84 -37.22 -21.12
#